data_AF-A0A5C1AJG9-F1
#
_entry.id   AF-A0A5C1AJG9-F1
#
_cell.length_a   1.000
_cell.length_b   1.000
_cell.length_c   1.000
_cell.angle_alpha   90.00
_cell.angle_beta   90.00
_cell.angle_gamma   90.00
#
_symmetry.space_group_name_H-M   'P 1'
#
loop_
_entity.id
_entity.type
_entity.pdbx_description
1 polymer ?
#
loop_
_entity_poly.entity_id
_entity_poly.type
_entity_poly.pdbx_seq_one_letter_code
_entity_poly.pdbx_strand_id
1 'polypeptide(L)'
;MTEHFQKTVLGVVERILRAVRADAELQAGLRTCAEEVLALTTDAAPSRAEVPAAPVGDVKPVVAPAPATAASPPAAVPPPPVTPNRPTIQPRLPNPRPAVPFTLEGAQKRLRLKAEAAGWAAERSRMVADGADLNLEIRPRDTELFRAAKQEGCYLWMLHPTGPRPQRPDHFDLIAASYENLAEALALAERVIEAVGWDGNEIAPALELIATSQSALLVAVNECGGHGDDDQRAAYRWLKQAADEHGVIPREGMTLDAPTDPSEWAAVAGRIHHLSQEFDHRQNRGRKISKLLSKVRHKASVVLPPNSAPHEAWAELVAGVNDLVLTGLAPSNKELRDILLPVFDRLREWPDQPDGFRLVVRAVETFINRRSALESPASGEPESAEVQLARQLLTGRSVVMIGGDERPDARTAVERAFGLKELVWIGTSKHDSYKDFEPFVARPDVAVVLLAVRWASHSYGEVDETCRRYGKPLVWIPGGYNPNQLAYRIVEQAGERLKVASPS
;
A
#
# COMPACT_ATOMS: atom_id res chain seq x y z
N MET A 1 35.72 14.17 -10.32
CA MET A 1 35.53 13.05 -9.36
C MET A 1 34.97 11.88 -10.16
N THR A 2 35.57 10.68 -10.12
CA THR A 2 35.16 9.57 -10.99
C THR A 2 33.91 8.86 -10.44
N GLU A 3 33.04 8.36 -11.33
CA GLU A 3 31.81 7.62 -10.98
C GLU A 3 32.08 6.44 -10.04
N HIS A 4 33.24 5.79 -10.21
CA HIS A 4 33.70 4.72 -9.34
C HIS A 4 33.95 5.17 -7.89
N PHE A 5 34.53 6.36 -7.71
CA PHE A 5 34.77 6.94 -6.37
C PHE A 5 33.45 7.25 -5.66
N GLN A 6 32.48 7.88 -6.35
CA GLN A 6 31.16 8.15 -5.79
C GLN A 6 30.44 6.86 -5.37
N LYS A 7 30.45 5.83 -6.22
CA LYS A 7 29.83 4.54 -5.91
C LYS A 7 30.49 3.84 -4.72
N THR A 8 31.81 3.98 -4.57
CA THR A 8 32.57 3.40 -3.46
C THR A 8 32.26 4.13 -2.16
N VAL A 9 32.22 5.46 -2.19
CA VAL A 9 31.86 6.30 -1.03
C VAL A 9 30.42 6.01 -0.56
N LEU A 10 29.45 5.95 -1.48
CA LEU A 10 28.06 5.57 -1.17
C LEU A 10 27.98 4.19 -0.51
N GLY A 11 28.68 3.19 -1.06
CA GLY A 11 28.69 1.84 -0.50
C GLY A 11 29.32 1.76 0.90
N VAL A 12 30.30 2.60 1.21
CA VAL A 12 30.88 2.72 2.56
C VAL A 12 29.92 3.41 3.51
N VAL A 13 29.28 4.51 3.09
CA VAL A 13 28.29 5.23 3.89
C VAL A 13 27.11 4.34 4.26
N GLU A 14 26.57 3.58 3.31
CA GLU A 14 25.46 2.64 3.59
C GLU A 14 25.85 1.55 4.60
N ARG A 15 27.08 1.04 4.56
CA ARG A 15 27.56 0.06 5.53
C ARG A 15 27.71 0.66 6.92
N ILE A 16 28.25 1.87 7.01
CA ILE A 16 28.36 2.61 8.28
C ILE A 16 26.97 2.87 8.86
N LEU A 17 26.02 3.38 8.06
CA LEU A 17 24.65 3.62 8.52
C LEU A 17 23.93 2.35 9.00
N ARG A 18 24.20 1.21 8.36
CA ARG A 18 23.67 -0.08 8.81
C ARG A 18 24.27 -0.54 10.14
N ALA A 19 25.59 -0.38 10.32
CA ALA A 19 26.27 -0.71 11.57
C ALA A 19 25.79 0.18 12.73
N VAL A 20 25.61 1.47 12.48
CA VAL A 20 25.13 2.46 13.46
C VAL A 20 23.74 2.14 14.00
N ARG A 21 22.86 1.57 13.18
CA ARG A 21 21.52 1.17 13.63
C ARG A 21 21.52 -0.02 14.58
N ALA A 22 22.59 -0.81 14.58
CA ALA A 22 22.71 -2.03 15.39
C ALA A 22 23.58 -1.83 16.64
N ASP A 23 24.31 -0.73 16.74
CA ASP A 23 25.32 -0.49 17.78
C ASP A 23 25.18 0.92 18.37
N ALA A 24 24.71 0.98 19.62
CA ALA A 24 24.45 2.24 20.33
C ALA A 24 25.75 3.01 20.68
N GLU A 25 26.87 2.31 20.88
CA GLU A 25 28.16 2.93 21.17
C GLU A 25 28.71 3.60 19.91
N LEU A 26 28.61 2.92 18.76
CA LEU A 26 28.96 3.48 17.46
C LEU A 26 28.08 4.69 17.10
N GLN A 27 26.79 4.65 17.43
CA GLN A 27 25.88 5.78 17.23
C GLN A 27 26.28 7.00 18.07
N ALA A 28 26.64 6.80 19.34
CA ALA A 28 27.13 7.86 20.21
C ALA A 28 28.45 8.45 19.69
N GLY A 29 29.41 7.60 19.30
CA GLY A 29 30.69 8.05 18.74
C GLY A 29 30.55 8.87 17.45
N LEU A 30 29.65 8.47 16.55
CA LEU A 30 29.37 9.24 15.32
C LEU A 30 28.71 10.59 15.58
N ARG A 31 27.87 10.68 16.62
CA ARG A 31 27.29 11.95 17.05
C ARG A 31 28.36 12.91 17.55
N THR A 32 29.27 12.43 18.41
CA THR A 32 30.41 13.21 18.88
C THR A 32 31.29 13.69 17.73
N CYS A 33 31.63 12.79 16.78
CA CYS A 33 32.39 13.17 15.58
C CYS A 33 31.68 14.24 14.73
N ALA A 34 30.36 14.13 14.56
CA ALA A 34 29.59 15.11 13.80
C ALA A 34 29.58 16.48 14.50
N GLU A 35 29.46 16.51 15.82
CA GLU A 35 29.52 17.73 16.64
C GLU A 35 30.92 18.39 16.56
N GLU A 36 32.01 17.60 16.59
CA GLU A 36 33.38 18.12 16.43
C GLU A 36 33.64 18.68 15.03
N VAL A 37 33.18 17.99 13.97
CA VAL A 37 33.30 18.50 12.60
C VAL A 37 32.50 19.79 12.43
N LEU A 38 31.30 19.87 13.00
CA LEU A 38 30.48 21.08 12.97
C LEU A 38 31.18 22.24 13.70
N ALA A 39 31.80 21.98 14.86
CA ALA A 39 32.57 22.99 15.58
C ALA A 39 33.75 23.51 14.74
N LEU A 40 34.50 22.61 14.09
CA LEU A 40 35.63 22.96 13.23
C LEU A 40 35.24 23.74 11.97
N THR A 41 34.05 23.50 11.41
CA THR A 41 33.57 24.25 10.23
C THR A 41 32.92 25.57 10.59
N THR A 42 32.41 25.72 11.83
CA THR A 42 31.79 26.96 12.30
C THR A 42 32.83 28.02 12.67
N ASP A 43 34.03 27.61 13.13
CA ASP A 43 35.15 28.52 13.44
C ASP A 43 35.96 29.00 12.21
N ALA A 44 35.64 28.52 11.00
CA ALA A 44 36.32 28.90 9.77
C ALA A 44 35.67 30.09 9.03
N ALA A 45 34.93 30.96 9.72
CA ALA A 45 34.55 32.26 9.17
C ALA A 45 35.79 33.17 9.15
N PRO A 46 36.22 33.72 7.99
CA PRO A 46 37.41 34.57 7.94
C PRO A 46 37.17 35.84 8.77
N SER A 47 38.01 36.03 9.80
CA SER A 47 38.13 37.28 10.56
C SER A 47 38.29 38.43 9.58
N ARG A 48 37.23 39.23 9.44
CA ARG A 48 37.18 40.44 8.63
C ARG A 48 38.26 41.40 9.14
N ALA A 49 39.32 41.57 8.33
CA ALA A 49 40.36 42.54 8.61
C ALA A 49 39.72 43.94 8.77
N GLU A 50 40.03 44.59 9.89
CA GLU A 50 39.72 45.99 10.15
C GLU A 50 40.26 46.86 9.01
N VAL A 51 39.35 47.54 8.32
CA VAL A 51 39.68 48.60 7.38
C VAL A 51 39.92 49.87 8.20
N PRO A 52 41.08 50.55 8.08
CA PRO A 52 41.35 51.77 8.82
C PRO A 52 40.43 52.90 8.34
N ALA A 53 39.81 53.59 9.31
CA ALA A 53 38.90 54.69 9.10
C ALA A 53 39.58 55.86 8.35
N ALA A 54 38.96 56.29 7.25
CA ALA A 54 39.30 57.54 6.57
C ALA A 54 38.65 58.75 7.31
N PRO A 55 39.28 59.93 7.28
CA PRO A 55 38.86 61.08 8.07
C PRO A 55 37.58 61.73 7.51
N VAL A 56 36.63 61.98 8.42
CA VAL A 56 35.40 62.74 8.15
C VAL A 56 35.77 64.22 8.04
N GLY A 57 35.57 64.78 6.84
CA GLY A 57 35.70 66.21 6.56
C GLY A 57 34.40 66.98 6.85
N ASP A 58 34.55 68.01 7.68
CA ASP A 58 33.72 69.18 7.96
C ASP A 58 32.34 69.31 7.27
N VAL A 59 31.28 69.17 8.09
CA VAL A 59 29.95 69.71 7.80
C VAL A 59 29.73 70.98 8.63
N LYS A 60 29.46 72.08 7.93
CA LYS A 60 29.15 73.42 8.47
C LYS A 60 28.01 73.41 9.51
N PRO A 61 28.07 74.26 10.54
CA PRO A 61 27.00 74.39 11.52
C PRO A 61 25.82 75.16 10.93
N VAL A 62 24.62 74.58 11.01
CA VAL A 62 23.36 75.29 10.77
C VAL A 62 22.91 75.94 12.08
N VAL A 63 22.61 77.22 11.94
CA VAL A 63 22.23 78.20 12.97
C VAL A 63 20.99 77.76 13.76
N ALA A 64 21.06 77.91 15.07
CA ALA A 64 19.96 77.75 16.01
C ALA A 64 18.95 78.91 15.93
N PRO A 65 17.64 78.68 16.12
CA PRO A 65 16.71 79.71 16.53
C PRO A 65 16.50 79.71 18.06
N ALA A 66 16.35 80.93 18.57
CA ALA A 66 16.16 81.34 19.96
C ALA A 66 14.69 81.11 20.44
N PRO A 67 14.34 81.42 21.72
CA PRO A 67 13.41 80.64 22.52
C PRO A 67 11.92 81.00 22.35
N ALA A 68 11.08 80.03 22.68
CA ALA A 68 9.63 80.10 22.67
C ALA A 68 9.07 81.02 23.78
N THR A 69 8.33 82.04 23.35
CA THR A 69 7.42 82.84 24.17
C THR A 69 6.10 82.09 24.36
N ALA A 70 5.62 82.03 25.61
CA ALA A 70 4.30 81.48 25.95
C ALA A 70 3.17 82.31 25.33
N ALA A 71 2.25 81.64 24.62
CA ALA A 71 0.99 82.20 24.15
C ALA A 71 -0.15 81.18 24.29
N SER A 72 -1.31 81.72 24.63
CA SER A 72 -2.60 81.14 25.03
C SER A 72 -3.19 80.02 24.14
N PRO A 73 -4.15 79.22 24.66
CA PRO A 73 -4.74 78.10 23.94
C PRO A 73 -5.58 78.56 22.74
N PRO A 74 -5.43 77.92 21.55
CA PRO A 74 -6.30 78.19 20.42
C PRO A 74 -7.62 77.42 20.53
N ALA A 75 -8.68 78.09 20.08
CA ALA A 75 -10.04 77.58 19.96
C ALA A 75 -10.11 76.32 19.08
N ALA A 76 -11.08 75.46 19.39
CA ALA A 76 -11.37 74.21 18.71
C ALA A 76 -11.50 74.38 17.18
N VAL A 77 -10.59 73.75 16.45
CA VAL A 77 -10.66 73.60 15.00
C VAL A 77 -11.67 72.48 14.69
N PRO A 78 -12.68 72.71 13.84
CA PRO A 78 -13.59 71.65 13.42
C PRO A 78 -12.85 70.56 12.63
N PRO A 79 -13.27 69.29 12.73
CA PRO A 79 -12.61 68.18 12.04
C PRO A 79 -12.61 68.41 10.52
N PRO A 80 -11.54 68.01 9.81
CA PRO A 80 -11.48 68.15 8.36
C PRO A 80 -12.61 67.35 7.70
N PRO A 81 -13.15 67.82 6.56
CA PRO A 81 -14.17 67.11 5.82
C PRO A 81 -13.65 65.72 5.42
N VAL A 82 -14.44 64.69 5.73
CA VAL A 82 -14.24 63.31 5.27
C VAL A 82 -14.17 63.35 3.74
N THR A 83 -12.97 63.18 3.19
CA THR A 83 -12.79 63.01 1.76
C THR A 83 -13.40 61.66 1.34
N PRO A 84 -14.25 61.62 0.30
CA PRO A 84 -14.82 60.36 -0.17
C PRO A 84 -13.71 59.40 -0.57
N ASN A 85 -13.81 58.16 -0.07
CA ASN A 85 -12.96 57.01 -0.34
C ASN A 85 -12.25 57.09 -1.69
N ARG A 86 -10.92 57.29 -1.64
CA ARG A 86 -10.05 57.05 -2.79
C ARG A 86 -10.21 55.56 -3.13
N PRO A 87 -10.73 55.18 -4.31
CA PRO A 87 -10.89 53.79 -4.66
C PRO A 87 -9.53 53.11 -4.57
N THR A 88 -9.40 52.14 -3.68
CA THR A 88 -8.23 51.26 -3.59
C THR A 88 -8.10 50.62 -4.97
N ILE A 89 -7.14 51.08 -5.77
CA ILE A 89 -6.83 50.47 -7.06
C ILE A 89 -6.30 49.07 -6.72
N GLN A 90 -7.18 48.08 -6.73
CA GLN A 90 -6.76 46.69 -6.63
C GLN A 90 -5.88 46.40 -7.85
N PRO A 91 -4.62 45.99 -7.67
CA PRO A 91 -3.78 45.60 -8.79
C PRO A 91 -4.51 44.51 -9.56
N ARG A 92 -4.86 44.79 -10.82
CA ARG A 92 -5.46 43.78 -11.71
C ARG A 92 -4.47 42.64 -11.83
N LEU A 93 -4.84 41.48 -11.28
CA LEU A 93 -4.10 40.24 -11.50
C LEU A 93 -4.04 40.00 -13.03
N PRO A 94 -2.90 39.50 -13.54
CA PRO A 94 -2.78 39.16 -14.96
C PRO A 94 -3.92 38.21 -15.37
N ASN A 95 -4.38 38.34 -16.63
CA ASN A 95 -5.47 37.54 -17.18
C ASN A 95 -5.31 36.05 -16.85
N PRO A 96 -6.39 35.36 -16.44
CA PRO A 96 -6.33 33.95 -16.07
C PRO A 96 -5.79 33.13 -17.24
N ARG A 97 -4.69 32.42 -17.01
CA ARG A 97 -4.17 31.43 -17.98
C ARG A 97 -5.20 30.30 -18.12
N PRO A 98 -5.29 29.65 -19.29
CA PRO A 98 -6.10 28.44 -19.43
C PRO A 98 -5.70 27.42 -18.37
N ALA A 99 -6.69 26.86 -17.68
CA ALA A 99 -6.46 25.92 -16.58
C ALA A 99 -5.79 24.65 -17.14
N VAL A 100 -4.58 24.35 -16.66
CA VAL A 100 -3.94 23.05 -16.91
C VAL A 100 -4.76 21.98 -16.20
N PRO A 101 -5.11 20.85 -16.86
CA PRO A 101 -5.78 19.75 -16.20
C PRO A 101 -5.00 19.28 -14.97
N PHE A 102 -5.70 18.99 -13.88
CA PHE A 102 -5.07 18.50 -12.66
C PHE A 102 -4.74 17.01 -12.81
N THR A 103 -3.46 16.68 -12.74
CA THR A 103 -2.95 15.32 -12.55
C THR A 103 -2.09 15.30 -11.29
N LEU A 104 -2.01 14.17 -10.59
CA LEU A 104 -1.20 14.04 -9.38
C LEU A 104 0.27 14.35 -9.67
N GLU A 105 0.87 13.69 -10.66
CA GLU A 105 2.24 13.95 -11.11
C GLU A 105 2.48 15.43 -11.47
N GLY A 106 1.58 16.04 -12.25
CA GLY A 106 1.72 17.42 -12.68
C GLY A 106 1.61 18.42 -11.51
N ALA A 107 0.72 18.15 -10.56
CA ALA A 107 0.58 18.95 -9.35
C ALA A 107 1.85 18.86 -8.48
N GLN A 108 2.41 17.66 -8.30
CA GLN A 108 3.65 17.48 -7.54
C GLN A 108 4.81 18.30 -8.12
N LYS A 109 5.02 18.28 -9.44
CA LYS A 109 6.08 19.06 -10.10
C LYS A 109 5.91 20.56 -9.86
N ARG A 110 4.68 21.08 -10.04
CA ARG A 110 4.37 22.50 -9.83
C ARG A 110 4.52 22.92 -8.36
N LEU A 111 4.10 22.08 -7.42
CA LEU A 111 4.24 22.34 -5.99
C LEU A 111 5.70 22.35 -5.54
N ARG A 112 6.52 21.38 -5.97
CA ARG A 112 7.97 21.38 -5.67
C ARG A 112 8.68 22.60 -6.25
N LEU A 113 8.35 22.99 -7.48
CA LEU A 113 8.89 24.20 -8.08
C LEU A 113 8.47 25.47 -7.31
N LYS A 114 7.24 25.51 -6.79
CA LYS A 114 6.77 26.60 -5.91
C LYS A 114 7.45 26.57 -4.55
N ALA A 115 7.76 25.40 -4.00
CA ALA A 115 8.55 25.27 -2.78
C ALA A 115 9.95 25.87 -2.98
N GLU A 116 10.64 25.48 -4.05
CA GLU A 116 11.95 26.02 -4.44
C GLU A 116 11.89 27.54 -4.65
N ALA A 117 10.86 28.04 -5.33
CA ALA A 117 10.67 29.48 -5.55
C ALA A 117 10.37 30.25 -4.26
N ALA A 118 9.64 29.66 -3.30
CA ALA A 118 9.40 30.27 -2.00
C ALA A 118 10.70 30.32 -1.17
N GLY A 119 11.47 29.23 -1.11
CA GLY A 119 12.78 29.23 -0.43
C GLY A 119 13.74 30.25 -1.05
N TRP A 120 13.76 30.35 -2.38
CA TRP A 120 14.52 31.38 -3.08
C TRP A 120 14.02 32.80 -2.77
N ALA A 121 12.71 33.03 -2.62
CA ALA A 121 12.18 34.34 -2.24
C ALA A 121 12.65 34.76 -0.84
N ALA A 122 12.78 33.82 0.10
CA ALA A 122 13.35 34.05 1.42
C ALA A 122 14.84 34.44 1.32
N GLU A 123 15.62 33.64 0.62
CA GLU A 123 17.07 33.85 0.40
C GLU A 123 17.34 35.18 -0.31
N ARG A 124 16.66 35.43 -1.44
CA ARG A 124 16.71 36.69 -2.17
C ARG A 124 16.43 37.89 -1.26
N SER A 125 15.45 37.80 -0.36
CA SER A 125 15.12 38.90 0.56
C SER A 125 16.26 39.19 1.53
N ARG A 126 16.94 38.14 2.01
CA ARG A 126 18.16 38.26 2.84
C ARG A 126 19.31 38.88 2.04
N MET A 127 19.58 38.37 0.83
CA MET A 127 20.64 38.90 -0.05
C MET A 127 20.45 40.38 -0.40
N VAL A 128 19.22 40.82 -0.68
CA VAL A 128 18.93 42.23 -0.95
C VAL A 128 19.20 43.10 0.27
N ALA A 129 18.87 42.62 1.48
CA ALA A 129 19.19 43.32 2.72
C ALA A 129 20.71 43.45 2.94
N ASP A 130 21.47 42.44 2.48
CA ASP A 130 22.93 42.41 2.55
C ASP A 130 23.62 43.18 1.40
N GLY A 131 22.85 43.78 0.48
CA GLY A 131 23.37 44.63 -0.60
C GLY A 131 23.79 43.88 -1.86
N ALA A 132 23.30 42.65 -2.08
CA ALA A 132 23.57 41.87 -3.29
C ALA A 132 23.15 42.58 -4.59
N ASP A 133 23.90 42.35 -5.67
CA ASP A 133 23.59 42.90 -7.00
C ASP A 133 22.40 42.18 -7.64
N LEU A 134 21.34 42.93 -7.90
CA LEU A 134 20.10 42.39 -8.47
C LEU A 134 20.30 41.72 -9.84
N ASN A 135 21.20 42.23 -10.68
CA ASN A 135 21.41 41.73 -12.04
C ASN A 135 22.35 40.53 -12.08
N LEU A 136 23.40 40.54 -11.24
CA LEU A 136 24.43 39.50 -11.26
C LEU A 136 24.07 38.32 -10.38
N GLU A 137 23.51 38.55 -9.19
CA GLU A 137 23.30 37.50 -8.20
C GLU A 137 21.86 36.97 -8.17
N ILE A 138 20.87 37.85 -8.37
CA ILE A 138 19.45 37.48 -8.20
C ILE A 138 18.75 37.13 -9.52
N ARG A 139 18.89 37.98 -10.55
CA ARG A 139 18.18 37.84 -11.83
C ARG A 139 18.43 36.53 -12.58
N PRO A 140 19.66 35.94 -12.59
CA PRO A 140 19.88 34.66 -13.27
C PRO A 140 18.99 33.56 -12.69
N ARG A 141 18.93 33.48 -11.35
CA ARG A 141 18.13 32.48 -10.65
C ARG A 141 16.63 32.69 -10.82
N ASP A 142 16.16 33.93 -10.73
CA ASP A 142 14.77 34.29 -11.06
C ASP A 142 14.41 33.82 -12.49
N THR A 143 15.31 34.03 -13.45
CA THR A 143 15.10 33.67 -14.86
C THR A 143 14.99 32.15 -15.06
N GLU A 144 15.80 31.37 -14.34
CA GLU A 144 15.71 29.91 -14.35
C GLU A 144 14.38 29.41 -13.80
N LEU A 145 13.96 29.93 -12.64
CA LEU A 145 12.70 29.54 -12.01
C LEU A 145 11.49 29.93 -12.87
N PHE A 146 11.49 31.12 -13.47
CA PHE A 146 10.43 31.51 -14.41
C PHE A 146 10.40 30.66 -15.68
N ARG A 147 11.56 30.22 -16.17
CA ARG A 147 11.64 29.31 -17.32
C ARG A 147 11.01 27.95 -16.97
N ALA A 148 11.39 27.38 -15.81
CA ALA A 148 10.80 26.14 -15.31
C ALA A 148 9.29 26.28 -15.10
N ALA A 149 8.84 27.38 -14.48
CA ALA A 149 7.42 27.61 -14.21
C ALA A 149 6.60 27.74 -15.49
N LYS A 150 7.18 28.34 -16.55
CA LYS A 150 6.56 28.41 -17.85
C LYS A 150 6.41 27.02 -18.50
N GLN A 151 7.40 26.15 -18.35
CA GLN A 151 7.36 24.77 -18.86
C GLN A 151 6.28 23.94 -18.15
N GLU A 152 6.18 24.09 -16.83
CA GLU A 152 5.19 23.38 -16.00
C GLU A 152 3.81 24.06 -16.01
N GLY A 153 3.66 25.21 -16.68
CA GLY A 153 2.40 25.94 -16.76
C GLY A 153 1.94 26.57 -15.44
N CYS A 154 2.84 26.83 -14.49
CA CYS A 154 2.51 27.40 -13.18
C CYS A 154 2.85 28.90 -13.08
N TYR A 155 2.39 29.53 -11.99
CA TYR A 155 2.65 30.93 -11.66
C TYR A 155 3.37 31.02 -10.31
N LEU A 156 4.55 31.66 -10.30
CA LEU A 156 5.39 31.87 -9.12
C LEU A 156 5.09 33.25 -8.51
N TRP A 157 3.97 33.36 -7.80
CA TRP A 157 3.52 34.64 -7.23
C TRP A 157 4.50 35.22 -6.22
N MET A 158 5.27 34.37 -5.51
CA MET A 158 6.27 34.76 -4.52
C MET A 158 7.47 35.52 -5.12
N LEU A 159 7.74 35.33 -6.42
CA LEU A 159 8.80 36.05 -7.14
C LEU A 159 8.28 37.28 -7.88
N HIS A 160 6.98 37.57 -7.80
CA HIS A 160 6.40 38.69 -8.51
C HIS A 160 6.83 40.02 -7.85
N PRO A 161 7.32 41.03 -8.61
CA PRO A 161 7.83 42.28 -8.03
C PRO A 161 6.82 43.01 -7.15
N THR A 162 5.54 43.00 -7.56
CA THR A 162 4.40 43.60 -6.82
C THR A 162 3.57 42.53 -6.11
N GLY A 163 4.10 41.32 -5.98
CA GLY A 163 3.44 40.24 -5.25
C GLY A 163 3.33 40.57 -3.76
N PRO A 164 2.43 39.89 -3.05
CA PRO A 164 2.36 39.94 -1.60
C PRO A 164 3.73 39.57 -1.00
N ARG A 165 4.15 40.32 0.02
CA ARG A 165 5.41 40.09 0.72
C ARG A 165 5.13 39.96 2.22
N PRO A 166 5.61 38.89 2.86
CA PRO A 166 5.52 38.78 4.30
C PRO A 166 6.36 39.87 4.95
N GLN A 167 6.00 40.24 6.18
CA GLN A 167 6.81 41.16 6.98
C GLN A 167 8.17 40.55 7.35
N ARG A 168 8.23 39.21 7.44
CA ARG A 168 9.43 38.46 7.80
C ARG A 168 9.83 37.52 6.67
N PRO A 169 11.11 37.52 6.23
CA PRO A 169 11.60 36.58 5.21
C PRO A 169 11.34 35.11 5.55
N ASP A 170 11.43 34.72 6.83
CA ASP A 170 11.24 33.33 7.30
C ASP A 170 9.83 32.77 7.00
N HIS A 171 8.84 33.63 6.75
CA HIS A 171 7.49 33.20 6.36
C HIS A 171 7.52 32.46 5.01
N PHE A 172 8.43 32.86 4.12
CA PHE A 172 8.62 32.15 2.85
C PHE A 172 9.21 30.76 3.05
N ASP A 173 10.06 30.55 4.07
CA ASP A 173 10.59 29.22 4.41
C ASP A 173 9.45 28.29 4.89
N LEU A 174 8.51 28.82 5.69
CA LEU A 174 7.29 28.11 6.12
C LEU A 174 6.33 27.80 4.94
N ILE A 175 6.17 28.72 3.98
CA ILE A 175 5.41 28.47 2.75
C ILE A 175 6.10 27.40 1.89
N ALA A 176 7.43 27.45 1.76
CA ALA A 176 8.20 26.46 1.02
C ALA A 176 7.99 25.05 1.60
N ALA A 177 8.10 24.91 2.92
CA ALA A 177 7.84 23.66 3.62
C ALA A 177 6.40 23.16 3.43
N SER A 178 5.42 24.07 3.42
CA SER A 178 4.01 23.72 3.20
C SER A 178 3.75 23.21 1.78
N TYR A 179 4.39 23.80 0.76
CA TYR A 179 4.35 23.30 -0.61
C TYR A 179 4.97 21.89 -0.73
N GLU A 180 6.13 21.68 -0.11
CA GLU A 180 6.81 20.39 -0.14
C GLU A 180 5.97 19.30 0.53
N ASN A 181 5.40 19.58 1.71
CA ASN A 181 4.50 18.66 2.40
C ASN A 181 3.28 18.27 1.56
N LEU A 182 2.70 19.22 0.82
CA LEU A 182 1.58 18.89 -0.07
C LEU A 182 2.03 18.05 -1.26
N ALA A 183 3.20 18.35 -1.86
CA ALA A 183 3.77 17.54 -2.94
C ALA A 183 4.06 16.10 -2.49
N GLU A 184 4.70 15.91 -1.35
CA GLU A 184 5.03 14.60 -0.78
C GLU A 184 3.78 13.80 -0.40
N ALA A 185 2.76 14.45 0.17
CA ALA A 185 1.49 13.80 0.47
C ALA A 185 0.77 13.31 -0.80
N LEU A 186 0.77 14.11 -1.88
CA LEU A 186 0.21 13.70 -3.18
C LEU A 186 1.01 12.55 -3.80
N ALA A 187 2.34 12.57 -3.70
CA ALA A 187 3.21 11.50 -4.18
C ALA A 187 2.98 10.18 -3.43
N LEU A 188 2.77 10.26 -2.11
CA LEU A 188 2.41 9.10 -1.29
C LEU A 188 1.06 8.52 -1.70
N ALA A 189 0.04 9.37 -1.88
CA ALA A 189 -1.28 8.92 -2.31
C ALA A 189 -1.24 8.24 -3.69
N GLU A 190 -0.51 8.79 -4.66
CA GLU A 190 -0.31 8.19 -5.98
C GLU A 190 0.31 6.78 -5.87
N ARG A 191 1.38 6.61 -5.08
CA ARG A 191 2.00 5.30 -4.84
C ARG A 191 1.05 4.29 -4.18
N VAL A 192 0.22 4.74 -3.23
CA VAL A 192 -0.78 3.88 -2.58
C VAL A 192 -1.83 3.43 -3.60
N ILE A 193 -2.37 4.36 -4.39
CA ILE A 193 -3.36 4.07 -5.44
C ILE A 193 -2.79 3.08 -6.47
N GLU A 194 -1.55 3.26 -6.92
CA GLU A 194 -0.92 2.34 -7.87
C GLU A 194 -0.73 0.93 -7.31
N ALA A 195 -0.39 0.79 -6.03
CA ALA A 195 -0.06 -0.50 -5.44
C ALA A 195 -1.27 -1.30 -4.98
N VAL A 196 -2.30 -0.63 -4.44
CA VAL A 196 -3.46 -1.28 -3.81
C VAL A 196 -4.81 -0.75 -4.28
N GLY A 197 -4.83 0.24 -5.18
CA GLY A 197 -6.05 0.91 -5.61
C GLY A 197 -6.63 1.83 -4.54
N TRP A 198 -7.94 2.02 -4.57
CA TRP A 198 -8.69 2.86 -3.63
C TRP A 198 -9.17 2.08 -2.39
N ASP A 199 -8.36 1.16 -1.86
CA ASP A 199 -8.69 0.50 -0.58
C ASP A 199 -8.76 1.55 0.53
N GLY A 200 -9.95 1.71 1.13
CA GLY A 200 -10.24 2.77 2.09
C GLY A 200 -9.32 2.77 3.31
N ASN A 201 -8.85 1.60 3.78
CA ASN A 201 -7.97 1.53 4.94
C ASN A 201 -6.54 1.98 4.60
N GLU A 202 -6.11 1.74 3.36
CA GLU A 202 -4.77 2.08 2.89
C GLU A 202 -4.68 3.55 2.44
N ILE A 203 -5.69 4.06 1.73
CA ILE A 203 -5.66 5.39 1.14
C ILE A 203 -6.07 6.50 2.12
N ALA A 204 -6.95 6.22 3.09
CA ALA A 204 -7.45 7.24 4.02
C ALA A 204 -6.34 8.03 4.75
N PRO A 205 -5.29 7.39 5.30
CA PRO A 205 -4.22 8.13 5.97
C PRO A 205 -3.46 9.08 5.04
N ALA A 206 -3.29 8.72 3.76
CA ALA A 206 -2.65 9.59 2.77
C ALA A 206 -3.55 10.79 2.41
N LEU A 207 -4.86 10.56 2.24
CA LEU A 207 -5.83 11.63 1.98
C LEU A 207 -5.94 12.61 3.17
N GLU A 208 -5.85 12.12 4.40
CA GLU A 208 -5.79 12.96 5.61
C GLU A 208 -4.55 13.87 5.61
N LEU A 209 -3.40 13.36 5.18
CA LEU A 209 -2.18 14.16 5.06
C LEU A 209 -2.27 15.20 3.92
N ILE A 210 -2.90 14.86 2.79
CA ILE A 210 -3.17 15.84 1.73
C ILE A 210 -4.08 16.95 2.26
N ALA A 211 -5.16 16.59 2.97
CA ALA A 211 -6.10 17.54 3.56
C ALA A 211 -5.42 18.50 4.55
N THR A 212 -4.55 17.95 5.40
CA THR A 212 -3.75 18.71 6.38
C THR A 212 -2.78 19.65 5.67
N SER A 213 -1.97 19.13 4.74
CA SER A 213 -0.96 19.91 4.02
C SER A 213 -1.56 21.03 3.17
N GLN A 214 -2.68 20.78 2.47
CA GLN A 214 -3.32 21.81 1.66
C GLN A 214 -3.97 22.91 2.51
N SER A 215 -4.46 22.57 3.70
CA SER A 215 -5.04 23.54 4.65
C SER A 215 -3.95 24.43 5.25
N ALA A 216 -2.84 23.82 5.70
CA ALA A 216 -1.67 24.56 6.19
C ALA A 216 -1.13 25.52 5.13
N LEU A 217 -0.99 25.05 3.87
CA LEU A 217 -0.56 25.89 2.76
C LEU A 217 -1.53 27.06 2.50
N LEU A 218 -2.84 26.82 2.57
CA LEU A 218 -3.84 27.88 2.42
C LEU A 218 -3.66 28.97 3.47
N VAL A 219 -3.48 28.61 4.74
CA VAL A 219 -3.25 29.56 5.84
C VAL A 219 -1.96 30.34 5.60
N ALA A 220 -0.85 29.62 5.36
CA ALA A 220 0.46 30.22 5.16
C ALA A 220 0.47 31.27 4.02
N VAL A 221 -0.21 30.97 2.91
CA VAL A 221 -0.32 31.88 1.76
C VAL A 221 -1.21 33.10 2.09
N ASN A 222 -2.31 32.89 2.81
CA ASN A 222 -3.23 33.98 3.18
C ASN A 222 -2.59 34.96 4.18
N GLU A 223 -1.84 34.47 5.15
CA GLU A 223 -1.09 35.31 6.11
C GLU A 223 -0.05 36.20 5.43
N CYS A 224 0.48 35.76 4.29
CA CYS A 224 1.38 36.55 3.44
C CYS A 224 0.67 37.72 2.73
N GLY A 225 -0.67 37.83 2.81
CA GLY A 225 -1.48 38.73 2.00
C GLY A 225 -1.77 38.20 0.60
N GLY A 226 -1.58 36.89 0.38
CA GLY A 226 -1.86 36.21 -0.87
C GLY A 226 -3.34 36.16 -1.23
N HIS A 227 -3.64 36.15 -2.52
CA HIS A 227 -5.01 35.96 -3.06
C HIS A 227 -5.35 34.47 -3.26
N GLY A 228 -4.70 33.60 -2.47
CA GLY A 228 -4.72 32.14 -2.60
C GLY A 228 -3.90 31.59 -3.77
N ASP A 229 -3.65 30.29 -3.74
CA ASP A 229 -2.81 29.57 -4.71
C ASP A 229 -3.62 28.61 -5.59
N ASP A 230 -3.39 28.62 -6.90
CA ASP A 230 -4.13 27.80 -7.86
C ASP A 230 -3.89 26.29 -7.69
N ASP A 231 -2.68 25.86 -7.34
CA ASP A 231 -2.34 24.45 -7.18
C ASP A 231 -2.89 23.91 -5.86
N GLN A 232 -2.83 24.70 -4.79
CA GLN A 232 -3.50 24.37 -3.53
C GLN A 232 -5.01 24.21 -3.74
N ARG A 233 -5.68 25.16 -4.41
CA ARG A 233 -7.12 25.07 -4.71
C ARG A 233 -7.46 23.88 -5.61
N ALA A 234 -6.58 23.54 -6.55
CA ALA A 234 -6.77 22.38 -7.41
C ALA A 234 -6.63 21.07 -6.61
N ALA A 235 -5.65 20.98 -5.71
CA ALA A 235 -5.49 19.84 -4.80
C ALA A 235 -6.70 19.66 -3.87
N TYR A 236 -7.23 20.75 -3.29
CA TYR A 236 -8.48 20.70 -2.51
C TYR A 236 -9.67 20.16 -3.31
N ARG A 237 -9.87 20.67 -4.54
CA ARG A 237 -10.97 20.22 -5.41
C ARG A 237 -10.81 18.76 -5.80
N TRP A 238 -9.61 18.34 -6.16
CA TRP A 238 -9.30 16.94 -6.46
C TRP A 238 -9.57 16.04 -5.24
N LEU A 239 -9.11 16.44 -4.05
CA LEU A 239 -9.30 15.68 -2.82
C LEU A 239 -10.79 15.53 -2.48
N LYS A 240 -11.56 16.62 -2.61
CA LYS A 240 -13.02 16.58 -2.42
C LYS A 240 -13.69 15.61 -3.38
N GLN A 241 -13.37 15.70 -4.67
CA GLN A 241 -13.91 14.79 -5.68
C GLN A 241 -13.53 13.32 -5.39
N ALA A 242 -12.27 13.05 -5.07
CA ALA A 242 -11.80 11.72 -4.73
C ALA A 242 -12.50 11.15 -3.48
N ALA A 243 -12.69 11.98 -2.45
CA ALA A 243 -13.40 11.60 -1.24
C ALA A 243 -14.87 11.26 -1.52
N ASP A 244 -15.54 12.07 -2.35
CA ASP A 244 -16.93 11.86 -2.75
C ASP A 244 -17.09 10.59 -3.62
N GLU A 245 -16.19 10.38 -4.59
CA GLU A 245 -16.23 9.23 -5.52
C GLU A 245 -15.94 7.90 -4.82
N HIS A 246 -15.01 7.88 -3.87
CA HIS A 246 -14.53 6.65 -3.23
C HIS A 246 -15.07 6.44 -1.80
N GLY A 247 -15.85 7.38 -1.27
CA GLY A 247 -16.43 7.28 0.07
C GLY A 247 -15.41 7.37 1.21
N VAL A 248 -14.27 8.01 0.98
CA VAL A 248 -13.18 8.15 1.96
C VAL A 248 -13.00 9.62 2.30
N ILE A 249 -13.65 10.08 3.38
CA ILE A 249 -13.68 11.48 3.78
C ILE A 249 -12.58 11.77 4.83
N PRO A 250 -11.60 12.65 4.53
CA PRO A 250 -10.65 13.12 5.54
C PRO A 250 -11.35 13.83 6.69
N ARG A 251 -10.88 13.59 7.92
CA ARG A 251 -11.49 14.16 9.14
C ARG A 251 -11.12 15.62 9.39
N GLU A 252 -9.91 16.01 9.01
CA GLU A 252 -9.31 17.31 9.30
C GLU A 252 -8.93 18.06 8.01
N GLY A 253 -8.72 19.37 8.10
CA GLY A 253 -8.21 20.19 7.00
C GLY A 253 -9.20 20.48 5.86
N MET A 254 -10.39 19.88 5.86
CA MET A 254 -11.40 20.06 4.80
C MET A 254 -12.38 21.21 5.03
N THR A 255 -12.34 21.87 6.20
CA THR A 255 -13.23 22.98 6.57
C THR A 255 -12.46 24.27 6.81
N LEU A 256 -13.11 25.41 6.51
CA LEU A 256 -12.50 26.75 6.73
C LEU A 256 -12.48 27.14 8.21
N ASP A 257 -13.36 26.56 9.03
CA ASP A 257 -13.52 26.91 10.46
C ASP A 257 -12.48 26.21 11.36
N ALA A 258 -11.80 25.19 10.85
CA ALA A 258 -10.73 24.47 11.55
C ALA A 258 -9.51 24.31 10.64
N PRO A 259 -8.83 25.41 10.29
CA PRO A 259 -7.67 25.35 9.42
C PRO A 259 -6.46 24.76 10.16
N THR A 260 -5.58 24.08 9.42
CA THR A 260 -4.33 23.55 9.97
C THR A 260 -3.33 24.67 10.19
N ASP A 261 -2.70 24.70 11.37
CA ASP A 261 -1.63 25.65 11.70
C ASP A 261 -0.38 25.37 10.84
N PRO A 262 0.07 26.31 10.00
CA PRO A 262 1.24 26.10 9.16
C PRO A 262 2.56 26.03 9.95
N SER A 263 2.59 26.48 11.21
CA SER A 263 3.78 26.35 12.06
C SER A 263 4.11 24.89 12.41
N GLU A 264 3.13 23.98 12.28
CA GLU A 264 3.28 22.54 12.50
C GLU A 264 3.84 21.77 11.29
N TRP A 265 4.35 22.47 10.27
CA TRP A 265 4.82 21.84 9.02
C TRP A 265 5.83 20.71 9.25
N ALA A 266 6.71 20.82 10.25
CA ALA A 266 7.70 19.78 10.54
C ALA A 266 7.06 18.50 11.11
N ALA A 267 6.00 18.63 11.90
CA ALA A 267 5.24 17.49 12.40
C ALA A 267 4.48 16.80 11.25
N VAL A 268 3.90 17.58 10.33
CA VAL A 268 3.26 17.06 9.11
C VAL A 268 4.26 16.30 8.24
N ALA A 269 5.45 16.86 8.01
CA ALA A 269 6.53 16.21 7.28
C ALA A 269 6.92 14.87 7.93
N GLY A 270 7.06 14.84 9.26
CA GLY A 270 7.34 13.63 10.03
C GLY A 270 6.26 12.56 9.85
N ARG A 271 4.98 12.94 9.87
CA ARG A 271 3.84 12.02 9.63
C ARG A 271 3.84 11.46 8.20
N ILE A 272 4.10 12.30 7.19
CA ILE A 272 4.22 11.86 5.79
C ILE A 272 5.36 10.85 5.65
N HIS A 273 6.53 11.16 6.21
CA HIS A 273 7.69 10.28 6.14
C HIS A 273 7.44 8.95 6.83
N HIS A 274 6.87 8.97 8.03
CA HIS A 274 6.52 7.76 8.77
C HIS A 274 5.55 6.87 7.98
N LEU A 275 4.45 7.43 7.47
CA LEU A 275 3.47 6.68 6.69
C LEU A 275 4.09 6.11 5.41
N SER A 276 4.97 6.86 4.74
CA SER A 276 5.72 6.36 3.59
C SER A 276 6.60 5.17 3.96
N GLN A 277 7.36 5.25 5.06
CA GLN A 277 8.21 4.14 5.51
C GLN A 277 7.38 2.89 5.84
N GLU A 278 6.28 3.06 6.56
CA GLU A 278 5.37 1.94 6.88
C GLU A 278 4.80 1.29 5.62
N PHE A 279 4.38 2.10 4.64
CA PHE A 279 3.90 1.61 3.35
C PHE A 279 4.99 0.84 2.61
N ASP A 280 6.20 1.40 2.49
CA ASP A 280 7.34 0.77 1.83
C ASP A 280 7.75 -0.53 2.52
N HIS A 281 7.75 -0.57 3.86
CA HIS A 281 8.00 -1.78 4.64
C HIS A 281 6.96 -2.86 4.36
N ARG A 282 5.66 -2.51 4.30
CA ARG A 282 4.58 -3.45 4.00
C ARG A 282 4.66 -3.99 2.58
N GLN A 283 4.92 -3.12 1.59
CA GLN A 283 5.12 -3.51 0.19
C GLN A 283 6.32 -4.45 0.02
N ASN A 284 7.47 -4.09 0.60
CA ASN A 284 8.68 -4.91 0.55
C ASN A 284 8.48 -6.26 1.24
N ARG A 285 7.77 -6.28 2.38
CA ARG A 285 7.38 -7.52 3.08
C ARG A 285 6.49 -8.39 2.20
N GLY A 286 5.46 -7.83 1.57
CA GLY A 286 4.58 -8.56 0.64
C GLY A 286 5.33 -9.17 -0.54
N ARG A 287 6.22 -8.39 -1.18
CA ARG A 287 7.10 -8.87 -2.26
C ARG A 287 8.03 -9.99 -1.79
N LYS A 288 8.60 -9.87 -0.59
CA LYS A 288 9.47 -10.90 0.01
C LYS A 288 8.69 -12.19 0.28
N ILE A 289 7.48 -12.08 0.86
CA ILE A 289 6.59 -13.22 1.12
C ILE A 289 6.24 -13.93 -0.20
N SER A 290 5.83 -13.19 -1.24
CA SER A 290 5.49 -13.79 -2.54
C SER A 290 6.68 -14.54 -3.18
N LYS A 291 7.88 -13.94 -3.15
CA LYS A 291 9.11 -14.62 -3.61
C LYS A 291 9.41 -15.90 -2.83
N LEU A 292 9.30 -15.86 -1.50
CA LEU A 292 9.51 -17.02 -0.65
C LEU A 292 8.44 -18.10 -0.86
N LEU A 293 7.17 -17.74 -1.04
CA LEU A 293 6.08 -18.69 -1.36
C LEU A 293 6.34 -19.40 -2.69
N SER A 294 6.77 -18.67 -3.72
CA SER A 294 7.17 -19.26 -5.00
C SER A 294 8.34 -20.22 -4.85
N LYS A 295 9.36 -19.88 -4.03
CA LYS A 295 10.50 -20.76 -3.73
C LYS A 295 10.04 -22.02 -2.99
N VAL A 296 9.21 -21.88 -1.96
CA VAL A 296 8.65 -23.00 -1.17
C VAL A 296 7.80 -23.92 -2.04
N ARG A 297 6.95 -23.37 -2.91
CA ARG A 297 6.17 -24.14 -3.89
C ARG A 297 7.07 -24.98 -4.80
N HIS A 298 8.11 -24.37 -5.35
CA HIS A 298 9.06 -25.09 -6.19
C HIS A 298 9.75 -26.22 -5.42
N LYS A 299 10.28 -25.95 -4.23
CA LYS A 299 10.95 -26.97 -3.40
C LYS A 299 9.99 -28.10 -2.99
N ALA A 300 8.76 -27.77 -2.62
CA ALA A 300 7.70 -28.75 -2.34
C ALA A 300 7.45 -29.67 -3.55
N SER A 301 7.42 -29.13 -4.78
CA SER A 301 7.25 -29.92 -5.99
C SER A 301 8.45 -30.86 -6.28
N VAL A 302 9.67 -30.42 -5.94
CA VAL A 302 10.90 -31.22 -6.09
C VAL A 302 10.92 -32.39 -5.10
N VAL A 303 10.43 -32.17 -3.88
CA VAL A 303 10.39 -33.22 -2.84
C VAL A 303 9.18 -34.15 -2.93
N LEU A 304 8.18 -33.82 -3.76
CA LEU A 304 6.94 -34.59 -3.88
C LEU A 304 7.15 -36.05 -4.33
N PRO A 305 7.97 -36.35 -5.36
CA PRO A 305 8.23 -37.73 -5.77
C PRO A 305 8.85 -38.59 -4.63
N PRO A 306 8.47 -39.87 -4.49
CA PRO A 306 8.84 -40.70 -3.35
C PRO A 306 10.32 -41.13 -3.29
N ASN A 307 11.03 -41.19 -4.42
CA ASN A 307 12.38 -41.79 -4.50
C ASN A 307 13.51 -40.83 -4.92
N SER A 308 13.29 -39.52 -4.93
CA SER A 308 14.15 -38.64 -5.75
C SER A 308 14.73 -37.41 -5.06
N ALA A 309 14.35 -37.10 -3.82
CA ALA A 309 14.74 -35.83 -3.22
C ALA A 309 15.92 -35.97 -2.26
N PRO A 310 17.07 -35.30 -2.52
CA PRO A 310 18.18 -35.28 -1.57
C PRO A 310 17.77 -34.60 -0.26
N HIS A 311 18.40 -34.99 0.85
CA HIS A 311 18.18 -34.41 2.18
C HIS A 311 18.27 -32.87 2.18
N GLU A 312 19.15 -32.31 1.35
CA GLU A 312 19.30 -30.87 1.17
C GLU A 312 18.01 -30.18 0.67
N ALA A 313 17.26 -30.80 -0.25
CA ALA A 313 16.02 -30.22 -0.79
C ALA A 313 14.93 -30.10 0.29
N TRP A 314 14.89 -31.04 1.23
CA TRP A 314 14.00 -31.00 2.39
C TRP A 314 14.44 -29.91 3.39
N ALA A 315 15.74 -29.83 3.70
CA ALA A 315 16.28 -28.79 4.56
C ALA A 315 15.97 -27.38 4.02
N GLU A 316 16.12 -27.17 2.71
CA GLU A 316 15.79 -25.91 2.06
C GLU A 316 14.28 -25.59 2.09
N LEU A 317 13.42 -26.60 1.96
CA LEU A 317 11.97 -26.43 2.10
C LEU A 317 11.62 -25.99 3.52
N VAL A 318 12.15 -26.68 4.54
CA VAL A 318 11.93 -26.36 5.95
C VAL A 318 12.43 -24.95 6.28
N ALA A 319 13.64 -24.59 5.83
CA ALA A 319 14.18 -23.25 6.01
C ALA A 319 13.31 -22.19 5.32
N GLY A 320 12.85 -22.43 4.08
CA GLY A 320 11.99 -21.51 3.35
C GLY A 320 10.62 -21.29 4.03
N VAL A 321 10.04 -22.34 4.62
CA VAL A 321 8.80 -22.23 5.40
C VAL A 321 9.03 -21.44 6.69
N ASN A 322 10.15 -21.68 7.39
CA ASN A 322 10.51 -20.90 8.56
C ASN A 322 10.69 -19.40 8.23
N ASP A 323 11.39 -19.08 7.14
CA ASP A 323 11.61 -17.71 6.68
C ASP A 323 10.30 -16.99 6.32
N LEU A 324 9.30 -17.71 5.80
CA LEU A 324 7.96 -17.17 5.55
C LEU A 324 7.31 -16.71 6.86
N VAL A 325 7.35 -17.54 7.90
CA VAL A 325 6.78 -17.23 9.22
C VAL A 325 7.52 -16.07 9.87
N LEU A 326 8.86 -16.07 9.83
CA LEU A 326 9.67 -14.96 10.35
C LEU A 326 9.45 -13.65 9.59
N THR A 327 9.08 -13.71 8.32
CA THR A 327 8.70 -12.53 7.51
C THR A 327 7.27 -12.06 7.81
N GLY A 328 6.52 -12.77 8.67
CA GLY A 328 5.19 -12.39 9.13
C GLY A 328 4.04 -13.08 8.39
N LEU A 329 4.30 -14.12 7.60
CA LEU A 329 3.22 -14.95 7.06
C LEU A 329 2.61 -15.78 8.19
N ALA A 330 1.29 -15.71 8.37
CA ALA A 330 0.60 -16.50 9.38
C ALA A 330 0.86 -18.02 9.16
N PRO A 331 1.21 -18.79 10.21
CA PRO A 331 1.44 -20.24 10.08
C PRO A 331 0.23 -21.01 9.53
N SER A 332 -0.98 -20.48 9.71
CA SER A 332 -2.24 -21.04 9.21
C SER A 332 -2.63 -20.57 7.80
N ASN A 333 -1.75 -19.86 7.09
CA ASN A 333 -2.02 -19.34 5.75
C ASN A 333 -2.45 -20.47 4.81
N LYS A 334 -3.57 -20.27 4.09
CA LYS A 334 -4.17 -21.29 3.22
C LYS A 334 -3.25 -21.72 2.09
N GLU A 335 -2.61 -20.78 1.41
CA GLU A 335 -1.74 -21.08 0.27
C GLU A 335 -0.51 -21.88 0.72
N LEU A 336 0.13 -21.48 1.82
CA LEU A 336 1.23 -22.24 2.41
C LEU A 336 0.79 -23.65 2.78
N ARG A 337 -0.35 -23.80 3.45
CA ARG A 337 -0.91 -25.11 3.78
C ARG A 337 -1.15 -25.96 2.54
N ASP A 338 -1.78 -25.41 1.51
CA ASP A 338 -2.11 -26.13 0.28
C ASP A 338 -0.83 -26.59 -0.46
N ILE A 339 0.28 -25.84 -0.36
CA ILE A 339 1.59 -26.23 -0.87
C ILE A 339 2.19 -27.41 -0.09
N LEU A 340 2.04 -27.42 1.24
CA LEU A 340 2.70 -28.41 2.11
C LEU A 340 1.92 -29.70 2.29
N LEU A 341 0.59 -29.68 2.15
CA LEU A 341 -0.29 -30.84 2.32
C LEU A 341 0.18 -32.11 1.57
N PRO A 342 0.59 -32.04 0.28
CA PRO A 342 1.02 -33.22 -0.47
C PRO A 342 2.29 -33.90 0.06
N VAL A 343 3.09 -33.20 0.87
CA VAL A 343 4.38 -33.69 1.39
C VAL A 343 4.39 -33.71 2.93
N PHE A 344 3.22 -33.51 3.55
CA PHE A 344 3.11 -33.22 4.97
C PHE A 344 3.54 -34.37 5.88
N ASP A 345 3.17 -35.61 5.53
CA ASP A 345 3.50 -36.79 6.34
C ASP A 345 5.00 -36.98 6.50
N ARG A 346 5.79 -36.63 5.48
CA ARG A 346 7.26 -36.66 5.54
C ARG A 346 7.82 -35.44 6.25
N LEU A 347 7.21 -34.27 6.06
CA LEU A 347 7.62 -33.02 6.70
C LEU A 347 7.47 -33.04 8.23
N ARG A 348 6.38 -33.59 8.76
CA ARG A 348 6.12 -33.59 10.21
C ARG A 348 7.16 -34.39 10.99
N GLU A 349 7.77 -35.38 10.33
CA GLU A 349 8.79 -36.28 10.89
C GLU A 349 10.22 -35.74 10.68
N TRP A 350 10.37 -34.57 10.05
CA TRP A 350 11.67 -33.96 9.80
C TRP A 350 12.39 -33.62 11.11
N PRO A 351 13.68 -33.98 11.29
CA PRO A 351 14.45 -33.63 12.49
C PRO A 351 14.80 -32.13 12.55
N ASP A 352 15.12 -31.63 13.75
CA ASP A 352 15.64 -30.27 13.96
C ASP A 352 14.78 -29.14 13.40
N GLN A 353 13.46 -29.21 13.63
CA GLN A 353 12.49 -28.25 13.12
C GLN A 353 12.67 -26.85 13.75
N PRO A 354 12.93 -25.80 12.94
CA PRO A 354 12.92 -24.42 13.41
C PRO A 354 11.55 -24.00 13.96
N ASP A 355 11.52 -23.03 14.86
CA ASP A 355 10.31 -22.58 15.56
C ASP A 355 9.17 -22.20 14.61
N GLY A 356 9.47 -21.41 13.58
CA GLY A 356 8.47 -21.01 12.59
C GLY A 356 7.88 -22.20 11.83
N PHE A 357 8.70 -23.19 11.53
CA PHE A 357 8.25 -24.43 10.88
C PHE A 357 7.36 -25.27 11.81
N ARG A 358 7.74 -25.43 13.10
CA ARG A 358 6.93 -26.16 14.09
C ARG A 358 5.53 -25.59 14.23
N LEU A 359 5.39 -24.26 14.17
CA LEU A 359 4.09 -23.59 14.19
C LEU A 359 3.24 -23.95 12.97
N VAL A 360 3.85 -24.04 11.78
CA VAL A 360 3.16 -24.44 10.54
C VAL A 360 2.73 -25.90 10.63
N VAL A 361 3.60 -26.81 11.08
CA VAL A 361 3.26 -28.23 11.28
C VAL A 361 2.03 -28.37 12.17
N ARG A 362 2.04 -27.73 13.33
CA ARG A 362 0.89 -27.73 14.26
C ARG A 362 -0.39 -27.17 13.62
N ALA A 363 -0.28 -26.10 12.83
CA ALA A 363 -1.42 -25.49 12.16
C ALA A 363 -2.01 -26.40 11.07
N VAL A 364 -1.16 -27.10 10.31
CA VAL A 364 -1.57 -28.06 9.28
C VAL A 364 -2.16 -29.33 9.91
N GLU A 365 -1.56 -29.87 10.98
CA GLU A 365 -2.13 -30.98 11.77
C GLU A 365 -3.52 -30.63 12.32
N THR A 366 -3.66 -29.45 12.92
CA THR A 366 -4.96 -28.98 13.43
C THR A 366 -6.00 -28.91 12.31
N PHE A 367 -5.60 -28.46 11.12
CA PHE A 367 -6.46 -28.45 9.95
C PHE A 367 -6.85 -29.86 9.49
N ILE A 368 -5.89 -30.80 9.40
CA ILE A 368 -6.13 -32.20 9.03
C ILE A 368 -7.07 -32.86 10.04
N ASN A 369 -6.78 -32.75 11.34
CA ASN A 369 -7.60 -33.32 12.41
C ASN A 369 -9.02 -32.76 12.41
N ARG A 370 -9.18 -31.45 12.23
CA ARG A 370 -10.50 -30.82 12.12
C ARG A 370 -11.27 -31.32 10.90
N ARG A 371 -10.57 -31.51 9.77
CA ARG A 371 -11.15 -32.06 8.54
C ARG A 371 -11.56 -33.52 8.74
N SER A 372 -10.69 -34.34 9.32
CA SER A 372 -10.97 -35.74 9.65
C SER A 372 -12.09 -35.90 10.68
N ALA A 373 -12.24 -34.99 11.63
CA ALA A 373 -13.37 -35.00 12.57
C ALA A 373 -14.71 -34.67 11.89
N LEU A 374 -14.70 -33.81 10.87
CA LEU A 374 -15.88 -33.50 10.04
C LEU A 374 -16.18 -34.60 9.01
N GLU A 375 -15.15 -35.33 8.56
CA GLU A 375 -15.26 -36.41 7.57
C GLU A 375 -15.44 -37.80 8.20
N SER A 376 -15.10 -37.97 9.48
CA SER A 376 -15.38 -39.21 10.21
C SER A 376 -16.89 -39.42 10.21
N PRO A 377 -17.38 -40.59 9.77
CA PRO A 377 -18.77 -40.91 10.00
C PRO A 377 -18.98 -40.84 11.50
N ALA A 378 -19.87 -39.97 11.95
CA ALA A 378 -20.40 -40.07 13.30
C ALA A 378 -20.93 -41.50 13.42
N SER A 379 -20.14 -42.36 14.04
CA SER A 379 -20.44 -43.76 14.27
C SER A 379 -21.54 -43.76 15.32
N GLY A 380 -22.78 -43.61 14.85
CA GLY A 380 -23.95 -43.40 15.69
C GLY A 380 -25.01 -42.47 15.13
N GLU A 381 -24.79 -41.77 14.01
CA GLU A 381 -25.92 -41.09 13.36
C GLU A 381 -26.90 -42.14 12.80
N PRO A 382 -28.19 -42.09 13.18
CA PRO A 382 -29.19 -43.00 12.63
C PRO A 382 -29.25 -42.85 11.11
N GLU A 383 -29.49 -43.96 10.40
CA GLU A 383 -29.64 -43.94 8.94
C GLU A 383 -30.71 -42.92 8.55
N SER A 384 -30.33 -41.90 7.77
CA SER A 384 -31.26 -40.87 7.34
C SER A 384 -32.32 -41.44 6.39
N ALA A 385 -33.45 -40.72 6.23
CA ALA A 385 -34.49 -41.11 5.27
C ALA A 385 -33.93 -41.21 3.84
N GLU A 386 -32.96 -40.35 3.50
CA GLU A 386 -32.28 -40.35 2.22
C GLU A 386 -31.42 -41.61 2.04
N VAL A 387 -30.76 -42.13 3.08
CA VAL A 387 -30.02 -43.40 3.00
C VAL A 387 -30.97 -44.55 2.68
N GLN A 388 -32.13 -44.60 3.33
CA GLN A 388 -33.13 -45.64 3.07
C GLN A 388 -33.65 -45.56 1.63
N LEU A 389 -33.92 -44.34 1.14
CA LEU A 389 -34.37 -44.13 -0.24
C LEU A 389 -33.26 -44.45 -1.26
N ALA A 390 -32.02 -44.01 -1.02
CA ALA A 390 -30.88 -44.34 -1.87
C ALA A 390 -30.66 -45.86 -1.92
N ARG A 391 -30.78 -46.56 -0.77
CA ARG A 391 -30.74 -48.02 -0.72
C ARG A 391 -31.83 -48.64 -1.58
N GLN A 392 -33.09 -48.21 -1.45
CA GLN A 392 -34.18 -48.71 -2.30
C GLN A 392 -33.89 -48.55 -3.80
N LEU A 393 -33.31 -47.40 -4.18
CA LEU A 393 -33.00 -47.09 -5.58
C LEU A 393 -31.77 -47.85 -6.12
N LEU A 394 -30.79 -48.14 -5.27
CA LEU A 394 -29.46 -48.62 -5.69
C LEU A 394 -29.14 -50.06 -5.29
N THR A 395 -29.99 -50.73 -4.52
CA THR A 395 -29.73 -52.10 -4.05
C THR A 395 -29.41 -53.04 -5.22
N GLY A 396 -28.32 -53.79 -5.10
CA GLY A 396 -27.84 -54.74 -6.10
C GLY A 396 -27.26 -54.13 -7.37
N ARG A 397 -27.14 -52.78 -7.44
CA ARG A 397 -26.52 -52.07 -8.57
C ARG A 397 -25.14 -51.53 -8.21
N SER A 398 -24.37 -51.20 -9.25
CA SER A 398 -23.03 -50.63 -9.11
C SER A 398 -23.09 -49.11 -9.17
N VAL A 399 -22.23 -48.44 -8.43
CA VAL A 399 -22.05 -46.98 -8.48
C VAL A 399 -20.63 -46.69 -8.90
N VAL A 400 -20.42 -45.71 -9.79
CA VAL A 400 -19.07 -45.24 -10.14
C VAL A 400 -18.81 -43.94 -9.40
N MET A 401 -17.67 -43.85 -8.73
CA MET A 401 -17.21 -42.62 -8.09
C MET A 401 -15.91 -42.16 -8.74
N ILE A 402 -15.90 -40.95 -9.27
CA ILE A 402 -14.76 -40.34 -9.97
C ILE A 402 -14.24 -39.21 -9.09
N GLY A 403 -12.97 -39.32 -8.70
CA GLY A 403 -12.24 -38.31 -7.96
C GLY A 403 -11.94 -38.67 -6.51
N GLY A 404 -11.04 -37.89 -5.91
CA GLY A 404 -10.50 -38.16 -4.59
C GLY A 404 -9.58 -39.39 -4.55
N ASP A 405 -9.07 -39.70 -3.37
CA ASP A 405 -8.32 -40.94 -3.11
C ASP A 405 -9.27 -42.01 -2.58
N GLU A 406 -9.15 -43.25 -3.08
CA GLU A 406 -9.93 -44.37 -2.58
C GLU A 406 -9.67 -44.56 -1.07
N ARG A 407 -10.75 -44.63 -0.30
CA ARG A 407 -10.73 -44.93 1.13
C ARG A 407 -11.47 -46.25 1.35
N PRO A 408 -10.77 -47.36 1.65
CA PRO A 408 -11.40 -48.66 1.81
C PRO A 408 -12.57 -48.65 2.80
N ASP A 409 -12.41 -47.98 3.94
CA ASP A 409 -13.46 -47.90 4.96
C ASP A 409 -14.70 -47.13 4.47
N ALA A 410 -14.50 -46.02 3.75
CA ALA A 410 -15.60 -45.25 3.20
C ALA A 410 -16.31 -46.03 2.07
N ARG A 411 -15.54 -46.73 1.23
CA ARG A 411 -16.08 -47.62 0.19
C ARG A 411 -16.98 -48.67 0.82
N THR A 412 -16.49 -49.41 1.81
CA THR A 412 -17.27 -50.43 2.52
C THR A 412 -18.49 -49.84 3.22
N ALA A 413 -18.36 -48.65 3.82
CA ALA A 413 -19.49 -47.97 4.47
C ALA A 413 -20.59 -47.60 3.47
N VAL A 414 -20.23 -47.08 2.29
CA VAL A 414 -21.17 -46.71 1.23
C VAL A 414 -21.82 -47.95 0.58
N GLU A 415 -21.02 -48.97 0.27
CA GLU A 415 -21.52 -50.24 -0.26
C GLU A 415 -22.55 -50.87 0.69
N ARG A 416 -22.24 -50.93 1.99
CA ARG A 416 -23.15 -51.42 3.02
C ARG A 416 -24.40 -50.53 3.16
N ALA A 417 -24.22 -49.21 3.23
CA ALA A 417 -25.32 -48.28 3.46
C ALA A 417 -26.35 -48.32 2.33
N PHE A 418 -25.92 -48.40 1.07
CA PHE A 418 -26.83 -48.38 -0.09
C PHE A 418 -27.18 -49.77 -0.63
N GLY A 419 -26.62 -50.85 -0.05
CA GLY A 419 -26.83 -52.21 -0.54
C GLY A 419 -26.26 -52.43 -1.94
N LEU A 420 -25.15 -51.76 -2.28
CA LEU A 420 -24.57 -51.80 -3.62
C LEU A 420 -24.00 -53.18 -3.93
N LYS A 421 -24.00 -53.54 -5.21
CA LYS A 421 -23.18 -54.66 -5.71
C LYS A 421 -21.69 -54.34 -5.55
N GLU A 422 -21.29 -53.13 -5.93
CA GLU A 422 -19.96 -52.57 -5.71
C GLU A 422 -19.96 -51.05 -5.90
N LEU A 423 -19.03 -50.37 -5.23
CA LEU A 423 -18.66 -49.00 -5.53
C LEU A 423 -17.33 -49.03 -6.30
N VAL A 424 -17.39 -48.70 -7.60
CA VAL A 424 -16.20 -48.58 -8.45
C VAL A 424 -15.60 -47.19 -8.23
N TRP A 425 -14.56 -47.13 -7.40
CA TRP A 425 -13.86 -45.88 -7.08
C TRP A 425 -12.68 -45.68 -8.02
N ILE A 426 -12.75 -44.64 -8.85
CA ILE A 426 -11.69 -44.25 -9.75
C ILE A 426 -10.99 -43.03 -9.16
N GLY A 427 -9.82 -43.25 -8.58
CA GLY A 427 -8.95 -42.17 -8.13
C GLY A 427 -8.48 -41.33 -9.31
N THR A 428 -8.35 -40.02 -9.12
CA THR A 428 -7.92 -39.11 -10.19
C THR A 428 -6.63 -38.41 -9.82
N SER A 429 -5.57 -38.62 -10.60
CA SER A 429 -4.35 -37.82 -10.59
C SER A 429 -4.51 -36.56 -11.47
N LYS A 430 -3.63 -35.57 -11.32
CA LYS A 430 -3.69 -34.29 -12.07
C LYS A 430 -3.59 -34.43 -13.60
N HIS A 431 -3.31 -35.62 -14.14
CA HIS A 431 -3.07 -35.85 -15.57
C HIS A 431 -3.85 -37.04 -16.17
N ASP A 432 -4.82 -37.60 -15.46
CA ASP A 432 -5.55 -38.76 -15.99
C ASP A 432 -6.55 -38.32 -17.08
N SER A 433 -6.62 -39.09 -18.16
CA SER A 433 -7.53 -38.81 -19.27
C SER A 433 -8.94 -39.26 -18.92
N TYR A 434 -9.96 -38.47 -19.30
CA TYR A 434 -11.36 -38.87 -19.13
C TYR A 434 -11.73 -40.17 -19.84
N LYS A 435 -10.96 -40.54 -20.88
CA LYS A 435 -11.17 -41.76 -21.66
C LYS A 435 -11.01 -43.03 -20.81
N ASP A 436 -10.29 -42.94 -19.70
CA ASP A 436 -10.09 -44.07 -18.79
C ASP A 436 -11.35 -44.39 -17.97
N PHE A 437 -12.34 -43.48 -17.93
CA PHE A 437 -13.58 -43.67 -17.15
C PHE A 437 -14.71 -44.31 -17.96
N GLU A 438 -14.72 -44.11 -19.28
CA GLU A 438 -15.81 -44.56 -20.16
C GLU A 438 -16.13 -46.06 -20.03
N PRO A 439 -15.15 -46.98 -19.96
CA PRO A 439 -15.43 -48.40 -19.78
C PRO A 439 -16.21 -48.73 -18.50
N PHE A 440 -16.01 -47.94 -17.43
CA PHE A 440 -16.70 -48.14 -16.16
C PHE A 440 -18.12 -47.55 -16.20
N VAL A 441 -18.29 -46.36 -16.80
CA VAL A 441 -19.60 -45.70 -16.94
C VAL A 441 -20.53 -46.48 -17.87
N ALA A 442 -19.98 -47.08 -18.94
CA ALA A 442 -20.73 -47.84 -19.94
C ALA A 442 -21.32 -49.15 -19.43
N ARG A 443 -20.92 -49.62 -18.23
CA ARG A 443 -21.38 -50.88 -17.67
C ARG A 443 -22.91 -50.89 -17.48
N PRO A 444 -23.60 -52.00 -17.84
CA PRO A 444 -25.05 -52.06 -17.74
C PRO A 444 -25.54 -52.01 -16.28
N ASP A 445 -24.76 -52.53 -15.34
CA ASP A 445 -25.10 -52.59 -13.92
C ASP A 445 -24.83 -51.29 -13.15
N VAL A 446 -24.21 -50.28 -13.78
CA VAL A 446 -23.99 -48.97 -13.16
C VAL A 446 -25.27 -48.15 -13.16
N ALA A 447 -25.71 -47.72 -11.98
CA ALA A 447 -26.95 -46.94 -11.81
C ALA A 447 -26.72 -45.43 -11.84
N VAL A 448 -25.62 -44.95 -11.26
CA VAL A 448 -25.32 -43.52 -11.10
C VAL A 448 -23.80 -43.31 -11.06
N VAL A 449 -23.36 -42.15 -11.54
CA VAL A 449 -21.96 -41.71 -11.48
C VAL A 449 -21.86 -40.53 -10.51
N LEU A 450 -20.95 -40.62 -9.53
CA LEU A 450 -20.65 -39.58 -8.56
C LEU A 450 -19.35 -38.88 -8.96
N LEU A 451 -19.34 -37.56 -9.07
CA LEU A 451 -18.16 -36.77 -9.45
C LEU A 451 -17.76 -35.82 -8.32
N ALA A 452 -16.58 -36.04 -7.74
CA ALA A 452 -16.08 -35.26 -6.63
C ALA A 452 -15.47 -33.92 -7.12
N VAL A 453 -16.26 -32.85 -7.04
CA VAL A 453 -16.00 -31.54 -7.67
C VAL A 453 -14.65 -30.94 -7.26
N ARG A 454 -14.21 -31.18 -6.01
CA ARG A 454 -12.95 -30.65 -5.47
C ARG A 454 -11.70 -31.21 -6.15
N TRP A 455 -11.81 -32.36 -6.79
CA TRP A 455 -10.72 -33.03 -7.48
C TRP A 455 -10.91 -33.02 -9.00
N ALA A 456 -11.98 -32.38 -9.47
CA ALA A 456 -12.24 -32.20 -10.88
C ALA A 456 -11.35 -31.08 -11.47
N SER A 457 -10.41 -31.46 -12.34
CA SER A 457 -9.71 -30.59 -13.30
C SER A 457 -10.65 -30.10 -14.41
N HIS A 458 -10.19 -29.16 -15.24
CA HIS A 458 -11.03 -28.58 -16.30
C HIS A 458 -11.46 -29.59 -17.39
N SER A 459 -10.89 -30.80 -17.43
CA SER A 459 -11.23 -31.85 -18.41
C SER A 459 -12.45 -32.70 -18.05
N TYR A 460 -13.07 -32.54 -16.87
CA TYR A 460 -14.21 -33.38 -16.48
C TYR A 460 -15.57 -32.95 -17.08
N GLY A 461 -15.61 -31.91 -17.90
CA GLY A 461 -16.82 -31.56 -18.68
C GLY A 461 -17.27 -32.68 -19.61
N GLU A 462 -16.34 -33.53 -20.06
CA GLU A 462 -16.62 -34.66 -20.94
C GLU A 462 -17.29 -35.84 -20.20
N VAL A 463 -17.16 -35.95 -18.87
CA VAL A 463 -17.83 -37.00 -18.07
C VAL A 463 -19.34 -36.86 -18.14
N ASP A 464 -19.86 -35.64 -18.13
CA ASP A 464 -21.30 -35.39 -18.27
C ASP A 464 -21.81 -35.84 -19.65
N GLU A 465 -21.05 -35.60 -20.71
CA GLU A 465 -21.39 -36.10 -22.05
C GLU A 465 -21.40 -37.63 -22.09
N THR A 466 -20.39 -38.29 -21.51
CA THR A 466 -20.34 -39.76 -21.40
C THR A 466 -21.53 -40.30 -20.60
N CYS A 467 -21.86 -39.69 -19.45
CA CYS A 467 -23.00 -40.11 -18.65
C CYS A 467 -24.32 -39.98 -19.42
N ARG A 468 -24.53 -38.87 -20.14
CA ARG A 468 -25.70 -38.67 -20.99
C ARG A 468 -25.76 -39.70 -22.12
N ARG A 469 -24.64 -40.01 -22.77
CA ARG A 469 -24.54 -41.02 -23.84
C ARG A 469 -25.01 -42.41 -23.38
N TYR A 470 -24.66 -42.80 -22.16
CA TYR A 470 -25.05 -44.10 -21.58
C TYR A 470 -26.31 -44.04 -20.69
N GLY A 471 -27.02 -42.90 -20.69
CA GLY A 471 -28.26 -42.72 -19.92
C GLY A 471 -28.07 -42.73 -18.40
N LYS A 472 -26.84 -42.55 -17.90
CA LYS A 472 -26.53 -42.57 -16.47
C LYS A 472 -26.70 -41.17 -15.86
N PRO A 473 -27.38 -41.01 -14.71
CA PRO A 473 -27.36 -39.75 -13.98
C PRO A 473 -25.96 -39.47 -13.43
N LEU A 474 -25.54 -38.21 -13.55
CA LEU A 474 -24.32 -37.68 -12.94
C LEU A 474 -24.69 -36.86 -11.70
N VAL A 475 -24.06 -37.14 -10.58
CA VAL A 475 -24.28 -36.46 -9.30
C VAL A 475 -22.99 -35.78 -8.86
N TRP A 476 -23.07 -34.49 -8.57
CA TRP A 476 -21.93 -33.69 -8.14
C TRP A 476 -21.77 -33.74 -6.62
N ILE A 477 -20.58 -34.14 -6.17
CA ILE A 477 -20.23 -34.24 -4.76
C ILE A 477 -19.26 -33.12 -4.38
N PRO A 478 -19.69 -32.09 -3.62
CA PRO A 478 -18.84 -30.96 -3.24
C PRO A 478 -17.72 -31.36 -2.25
N GLY A 479 -17.90 -32.48 -1.55
CA GLY A 479 -16.91 -33.09 -0.66
C GLY A 479 -17.53 -34.13 0.26
N GLY A 480 -16.67 -34.87 0.98
CA GLY A 480 -17.06 -35.91 1.93
C GLY A 480 -17.42 -37.25 1.27
N TYR A 481 -17.21 -38.34 2.00
CA TYR A 481 -17.56 -39.71 1.59
C TYR A 481 -18.56 -40.37 2.56
N ASN A 482 -19.19 -39.56 3.41
CA ASN A 482 -20.16 -40.03 4.39
C ASN A 482 -21.44 -40.50 3.67
N PRO A 483 -21.96 -41.72 3.95
CA PRO A 483 -23.17 -42.23 3.31
C PRO A 483 -24.39 -41.31 3.41
N ASN A 484 -24.61 -40.61 4.54
CA ASN A 484 -25.74 -39.66 4.68
C ASN A 484 -25.60 -38.50 3.67
N GLN A 485 -24.39 -37.95 3.53
CA GLN A 485 -24.14 -36.84 2.59
C GLN A 485 -24.27 -37.30 1.14
N LEU A 486 -23.73 -38.47 0.81
CA LEU A 486 -23.84 -39.03 -0.54
C LEU A 486 -25.30 -39.36 -0.88
N ALA A 487 -26.04 -39.96 0.05
CA ALA A 487 -27.45 -40.29 -0.13
C ALA A 487 -28.29 -39.03 -0.40
N TYR A 488 -28.11 -37.98 0.41
CA TYR A 488 -28.78 -36.70 0.20
C TYR A 488 -28.54 -36.18 -1.22
N ARG A 489 -27.29 -36.17 -1.69
CA ARG A 489 -26.94 -35.68 -3.05
C ARG A 489 -27.50 -36.55 -4.16
N ILE A 490 -27.45 -37.87 -3.99
CA ILE A 490 -28.01 -38.82 -4.97
C ILE A 490 -29.53 -38.61 -5.09
N VAL A 491 -30.23 -38.56 -3.97
CA VAL A 491 -31.68 -38.38 -3.94
C VAL A 491 -32.07 -37.02 -4.54
N GLU A 492 -31.39 -35.96 -4.12
CA GLU A 492 -31.64 -34.58 -4.58
C GLU A 492 -31.43 -34.42 -6.10
N GLN A 493 -30.33 -34.96 -6.65
CA GLN A 493 -29.95 -34.71 -8.05
C GLN A 493 -30.43 -35.78 -9.03
N ALA A 494 -30.57 -37.03 -8.57
CA ALA A 494 -30.81 -38.19 -9.43
C ALA A 494 -32.01 -39.05 -9.01
N GLY A 495 -32.66 -38.77 -7.87
CA GLY A 495 -33.71 -39.61 -7.29
C GLY A 495 -34.82 -39.96 -8.28
N GLU A 496 -35.40 -38.97 -8.98
CA GLU A 496 -36.49 -39.19 -9.94
C GLU A 496 -36.05 -40.02 -11.16
N ARG A 497 -34.84 -39.77 -11.69
CA ARG A 497 -34.30 -40.55 -12.82
C ARG A 497 -34.04 -42.01 -12.43
N LEU A 498 -33.57 -42.23 -11.19
CA LEU A 498 -33.33 -43.56 -10.66
C LEU A 498 -34.63 -44.33 -10.41
N LYS A 499 -35.72 -43.65 -10.00
CA LYS A 499 -37.05 -44.27 -9.86
C LYS A 499 -37.55 -44.83 -11.19
N VAL A 500 -37.44 -44.05 -12.28
CA VAL A 500 -37.88 -44.48 -13.62
C VAL A 500 -37.06 -45.66 -14.15
N ALA A 501 -35.77 -45.72 -13.82
CA ALA A 501 -34.86 -46.78 -14.25
C ALA A 501 -34.85 -48.03 -13.35
N SER A 502 -35.66 -48.06 -12.30
CA SER A 502 -35.80 -49.23 -11.42
C SER A 502 -36.91 -50.12 -11.98
N PRO A 503 -36.61 -51.35 -12.45
CA PRO A 503 -37.67 -52.28 -12.80
C PRO A 503 -38.46 -52.61 -11.52
N SER A 504 -39.78 -52.38 -11.55
CA SER A 504 -40.70 -52.66 -10.44
C SER A 504 -40.68 -54.11 -9.98
#